data_AF-A0A7X1FZZ6-F1
#
_entry.id   AF-A0A7X1FZZ6-F1
#
_cell.length_a   1.000
_cell.length_b   1.000
_cell.length_c   1.000
_cell.angle_alpha   90.00
_cell.angle_beta   90.00
_cell.angle_gamma   90.00
#
_symmetry.space_group_name_H-M   'P 1'
#
loop_
_entity.id
_entity.type
_entity.pdbx_description
1 polymer ?
#
loop_
_entity_poly.entity_id
_entity_poly.type
_entity_poly.pdbx_seq_one_letter_code
_entity_poly.pdbx_strand_id
1 'polypeptide(L)'
;MTGFDICVLVLVGLGAVMGFLRGFVQEVLALAAWGVSLVAIHYAHTPASLMLEGYVGNRMGANAILAFALLLLIPYVVVKLIAGRLGQASRSSFLGPVDRVIGFGFGAVKGMLIAVIGFSILVLGYDTVWGVDGRPDWITQSRTYPFINASSDALVTMIGERRREAAEAASAEAGRDEEAPAERRSRRRRPARAD
;
A
#
# COMPACT_ATOMS: atom_id res chain seq x y z
N MET A 1 18.58 -18.22 -16.85
CA MET A 1 17.93 -17.65 -15.66
C MET A 1 18.69 -16.39 -15.32
N THR A 2 18.03 -15.24 -15.29
CA THR A 2 18.63 -13.98 -14.88
C THR A 2 18.94 -14.01 -13.38
N GLY A 3 19.82 -13.13 -12.89
CA GLY A 3 20.07 -13.02 -11.45
C GLY A 3 18.79 -12.70 -10.65
N PHE A 4 17.85 -11.99 -11.28
CA PHE A 4 16.52 -11.73 -10.75
C PHE A 4 15.71 -13.00 -10.53
N ASP A 5 15.66 -13.90 -11.52
CA ASP A 5 14.93 -15.17 -11.41
C ASP A 5 15.44 -16.01 -10.23
N ILE A 6 16.76 -16.00 -10.01
CA ILE A 6 17.40 -16.71 -8.90
C ILE A 6 17.00 -16.09 -7.55
N CYS A 7 17.05 -14.76 -7.42
CA CYS A 7 16.63 -14.07 -6.19
C CYS A 7 15.17 -14.36 -5.84
N VAL A 8 14.27 -14.32 -6.82
CA VAL A 8 12.84 -14.63 -6.61
C VAL A 8 12.68 -16.08 -6.16
N LEU A 9 13.34 -17.04 -6.84
CA LEU A 9 13.32 -18.45 -6.46
C LEU A 9 13.80 -18.66 -5.02
N VAL A 10 14.87 -17.98 -4.61
CA VAL A 10 15.39 -18.06 -3.24
C VAL A 10 14.40 -17.49 -2.23
N LEU A 11 13.80 -16.32 -2.49
CA LEU A 11 12.83 -15.71 -1.58
C LEU A 11 11.55 -16.56 -1.43
N VAL A 12 11.02 -17.06 -2.54
CA VAL A 12 9.85 -17.94 -2.56
C VAL A 12 10.18 -19.27 -1.89
N GLY A 13 11.32 -19.87 -2.20
CA GLY A 13 11.77 -21.14 -1.61
C GLY A 13 11.99 -21.04 -0.11
N LEU A 14 12.69 -20.01 0.36
CA LEU A 14 12.86 -19.72 1.79
C LEU A 14 11.52 -19.44 2.47
N GLY A 15 10.63 -18.68 1.81
CA GLY A 15 9.27 -18.43 2.29
C GLY A 15 8.49 -19.73 2.49
N ALA A 16 8.53 -20.62 1.50
CA ALA A 16 7.85 -21.91 1.52
C ALA A 16 8.41 -22.84 2.61
N VAL A 17 9.73 -22.94 2.73
CA VAL A 17 10.39 -23.71 3.79
C VAL A 17 10.03 -23.17 5.18
N MET A 18 10.12 -21.85 5.38
CA MET A 18 9.73 -21.23 6.65
C MET A 18 8.26 -21.47 6.98
N GLY A 19 7.38 -21.37 5.99
CA GLY A 19 5.96 -21.66 6.13
C GLY A 19 5.68 -23.13 6.47
N PHE A 20 6.44 -24.07 5.91
CA PHE A 20 6.37 -25.48 6.27
C PHE A 20 6.82 -25.73 7.72
N LEU A 21 7.92 -25.10 8.15
CA LEU A 21 8.46 -25.26 9.51
C LEU A 21 7.54 -24.65 10.58
N ARG A 22 6.90 -23.52 10.26
CA ARG A 22 5.99 -22.81 11.18
C ARG A 22 4.54 -23.26 11.07
N GLY A 23 4.14 -23.88 9.97
CA GLY A 23 2.74 -24.24 9.74
C GLY A 23 1.84 -23.04 9.44
N PHE A 24 0.68 -23.33 8.83
CA PHE A 24 -0.26 -22.32 8.39
C PHE A 24 -0.86 -21.50 9.54
N VAL A 25 -1.30 -22.16 10.62
CA VAL A 25 -1.93 -21.48 11.77
C VAL A 25 -1.00 -20.42 12.36
N GLN A 26 0.28 -20.74 12.55
CA GLN A 26 1.24 -19.79 13.09
C GLN A 26 1.47 -18.60 12.16
N GLU A 27 1.56 -18.87 10.85
CA GLU A 27 1.81 -17.84 9.84
C GLU A 27 0.62 -16.88 9.70
N VAL A 28 -0.62 -17.38 9.68
CA VAL A 28 -1.83 -16.54 9.63
C VAL A 28 -1.98 -15.70 10.89
N LEU A 29 -1.79 -16.28 12.07
CA LEU A 29 -1.88 -15.54 13.33
C LEU A 29 -0.75 -14.51 13.47
N ALA A 30 0.45 -14.80 12.96
CA ALA A 30 1.54 -13.83 12.91
C ALA A 30 1.22 -12.65 11.97
N LEU A 31 0.49 -12.89 10.87
CA LEU A 31 -0.02 -11.83 10.01
C LEU A 31 -1.14 -11.04 10.72
N ALA A 32 -2.05 -11.73 11.41
CA ALA A 32 -3.11 -11.11 12.20
C ALA A 32 -2.56 -10.21 13.31
N ALA A 33 -1.39 -10.52 13.88
CA ALA A 33 -0.72 -9.67 14.87
C ALA A 33 -0.46 -8.25 14.34
N TRP A 34 -0.11 -8.10 13.06
CA TRP A 34 0.02 -6.78 12.42
C TRP A 34 -1.33 -6.09 12.32
N GLY A 35 -2.38 -6.79 11.88
CA GLY A 35 -3.74 -6.25 11.79
C GLY A 35 -4.28 -5.76 13.14
N VAL A 36 -4.14 -6.58 14.19
CA VAL A 36 -4.54 -6.20 15.56
C VAL A 36 -3.80 -4.96 16.04
N SER A 37 -2.51 -4.86 15.74
CA SER A 37 -1.70 -3.70 16.12
C SER A 37 -2.12 -2.44 15.36
N LEU A 38 -2.43 -2.54 14.07
CA LEU A 38 -2.95 -1.43 13.27
C LEU A 38 -4.31 -0.96 13.80
N VAL A 39 -5.20 -1.89 14.16
CA VAL A 39 -6.50 -1.57 14.78
C VAL A 39 -6.28 -0.87 16.13
N ALA A 40 -5.37 -1.37 16.96
CA ALA A 40 -5.04 -0.76 18.24
C ALA A 40 -4.50 0.67 18.07
N ILE A 41 -3.61 0.89 17.11
CA ILE A 41 -3.10 2.23 16.78
C ILE A 41 -4.25 3.12 16.30
N HIS A 42 -5.08 2.67 15.37
CA HIS A 42 -6.16 3.47 14.80
C HIS A 42 -7.13 4.01 15.86
N TYR A 43 -7.53 3.18 16.83
CA TYR A 43 -8.52 3.57 17.83
C TYR A 43 -7.92 4.17 19.12
N ALA A 44 -6.72 3.73 19.52
CA ALA A 44 -6.17 4.08 20.82
C ALA A 44 -5.00 5.08 20.77
N HIS A 45 -4.53 5.50 19.60
CA HIS A 45 -3.36 6.40 19.50
C HIS A 45 -3.59 7.76 20.17
N THR A 46 -4.71 8.43 19.86
CA THR A 46 -5.05 9.73 20.47
C THR A 46 -5.15 9.64 22.00
N PRO A 47 -6.00 8.77 22.60
CA PRO A 47 -6.11 8.70 24.05
C PRO A 47 -4.79 8.27 24.71
N ALA A 48 -4.05 7.33 24.11
CA ALA A 48 -2.75 6.90 24.65
C ALA A 48 -1.74 8.05 24.64
N SER A 49 -1.65 8.83 23.57
CA SER A 49 -0.71 9.96 23.48
C SER A 49 -0.98 11.06 24.51
N LEU A 50 -2.26 11.32 24.81
CA LEU A 50 -2.67 12.25 25.88
C LEU A 50 -2.32 11.71 27.27
N MET A 51 -2.56 10.42 27.53
CA MET A 51 -2.16 9.80 28.80
C MET A 51 -0.66 9.86 29.03
N LEU A 52 0.14 9.75 27.95
CA LEU A 52 1.59 9.79 28.01
C LEU A 52 2.17 11.20 28.12
N GLU A 53 1.38 12.24 27.83
CA GLU A 53 1.83 13.63 27.90
C GLU A 53 2.28 14.01 29.33
N GLY A 54 1.60 13.51 30.35
CA GLY A 54 1.98 13.74 31.76
C GLY A 54 3.31 13.10 32.17
N TYR A 55 3.80 12.11 31.43
CA TYR A 55 5.03 11.37 31.75
C TYR A 55 6.24 11.83 30.94
N VAL A 56 6.06 12.10 29.65
CA VAL A 56 7.16 12.39 28.69
C VAL A 56 7.07 13.81 28.13
N GLY A 57 5.98 14.52 28.39
CA GLY A 57 5.68 15.82 27.80
C GLY A 57 5.39 15.76 26.31
N ASN A 58 5.03 16.90 25.73
CA ASN A 58 4.76 17.07 24.29
C ASN A 58 5.96 17.64 23.51
N ARG A 59 7.19 17.48 24.02
CA ARG A 59 8.37 18.02 23.33
C ARG A 59 8.58 17.23 22.03
N MET A 60 8.44 17.89 20.89
CA MET A 60 8.58 17.29 19.55
C MET A 60 7.68 16.06 19.30
N GLY A 61 6.54 15.94 19.99
CA GLY A 61 5.63 14.79 19.83
C GLY A 61 6.16 13.46 20.40
N ALA A 62 7.09 13.51 21.37
CA ALA A 62 7.64 12.31 22.01
C ALA A 62 6.56 11.38 22.61
N ASN A 63 5.51 11.95 23.21
CA ASN A 63 4.34 11.21 23.70
C ASN A 63 3.61 10.44 22.59
N ALA A 64 3.41 11.06 21.42
CA ALA A 64 2.74 10.44 20.28
C ALA A 64 3.57 9.31 19.66
N ILE A 65 4.90 9.49 19.58
CA ILE A 65 5.82 8.45 19.11
C ILE A 65 5.84 7.27 20.08
N LEU A 66 5.90 7.52 21.39
CA LEU A 66 5.90 6.47 22.39
C LEU A 66 4.55 5.72 22.41
N ALA A 67 3.43 6.44 22.30
CA ALA A 67 2.10 5.82 22.18
C ALA A 67 2.01 4.92 20.95
N PHE A 68 2.49 5.37 19.79
CA PHE A 68 2.57 4.55 18.58
C PHE A 68 3.41 3.29 18.81
N ALA A 69 4.62 3.43 19.37
CA ALA A 69 5.51 2.31 19.63
C ALA A 69 4.88 1.27 20.58
N LEU A 70 4.21 1.71 21.65
CA LEU A 70 3.54 0.82 22.59
C LEU A 70 2.34 0.12 21.96
N LEU A 71 1.50 0.84 21.22
CA LEU A 71 0.33 0.29 20.55
C LEU A 71 0.68 -0.62 19.37
N LEU A 72 1.85 -0.43 18.76
CA LEU A 72 2.40 -1.38 17.81
C LEU A 72 2.94 -2.62 18.53
N LEU A 73 3.83 -2.43 19.51
CA LEU A 73 4.65 -3.51 20.03
C LEU A 73 3.88 -4.42 21.00
N ILE A 74 3.08 -3.85 21.91
CA ILE A 74 2.40 -4.64 22.95
C ILE A 74 1.40 -5.63 22.33
N PRO A 75 0.43 -5.21 21.50
CA PRO A 75 -0.52 -6.13 20.88
C PRO A 75 0.18 -7.11 19.95
N TYR A 76 1.16 -6.63 19.16
CA TYR A 76 1.93 -7.47 18.26
C TYR A 76 2.62 -8.62 19.00
N VAL A 77 3.35 -8.31 20.08
CA VAL A 77 4.06 -9.32 20.87
C VAL A 77 3.09 -10.29 21.51
N VAL A 78 1.99 -9.81 22.10
CA VAL A 78 0.97 -10.67 22.71
C VAL A 78 0.40 -11.65 21.70
N VAL A 79 -0.08 -11.17 20.55
CA VAL A 79 -0.66 -12.02 19.50
C VAL A 79 0.39 -12.96 18.93
N LYS A 80 1.63 -12.50 18.74
CA LYS A 80 2.73 -13.35 18.25
C LYS A 80 3.08 -14.49 19.20
N LEU A 81 3.07 -14.25 20.51
CA LEU A 81 3.28 -15.30 21.51
C LEU A 81 2.15 -16.34 21.47
N ILE A 82 0.90 -15.89 21.33
CA ILE A 82 -0.27 -16.76 21.17
C ILE A 82 -0.15 -17.57 19.86
N ALA A 83 0.21 -16.91 18.75
CA ALA A 83 0.42 -17.54 17.46
C ALA A 83 1.45 -18.68 17.52
N GLY A 84 2.56 -18.46 18.24
CA GLY A 84 3.58 -19.49 18.46
C GLY A 84 3.02 -20.72 19.17
N ARG A 85 2.25 -20.52 20.25
CA ARG A 85 1.64 -21.62 21.02
C ARG A 85 0.56 -22.37 20.23
N LEU A 86 -0.35 -21.64 19.59
CA LEU A 86 -1.41 -22.24 18.78
C LEU A 86 -0.85 -22.96 17.54
N GLY A 87 0.18 -22.40 16.91
CA GLY A 87 0.92 -23.04 15.84
C GLY A 87 1.54 -24.37 16.28
N GLN A 88 2.23 -24.38 17.42
CA GLN A 88 2.81 -25.61 17.98
C GLN A 88 1.73 -26.67 18.27
N ALA A 89 0.61 -26.27 18.89
CA ALA A 89 -0.51 -27.16 19.19
C ALA A 89 -1.14 -27.76 17.91
N SER A 90 -1.30 -26.95 16.86
CA SER A 90 -1.78 -27.41 15.55
C SER A 90 -0.84 -28.46 14.95
N ARG A 91 0.47 -28.19 14.96
CA ARG A 91 1.49 -29.09 14.41
C ARG A 91 1.70 -30.39 15.20
N SER A 92 1.37 -30.40 16.49
CA SER A 92 1.42 -31.61 17.34
C SER A 92 0.14 -32.44 17.28
N SER A 93 -0.91 -31.93 16.64
CA SER A 93 -2.20 -32.63 16.49
C SER A 93 -2.20 -33.57 15.27
N PHE A 94 -3.25 -34.38 15.13
CA PHE A 94 -3.46 -35.24 13.95
C PHE A 94 -3.44 -34.47 12.61
N LEU A 95 -3.86 -33.20 12.63
CA LEU A 95 -3.85 -32.31 11.48
C LEU A 95 -2.48 -31.68 11.19
N GLY A 96 -1.45 -31.98 11.97
CA GLY A 96 -0.13 -31.36 11.86
C GLY A 96 0.50 -31.45 10.45
N PRO A 97 0.45 -32.60 9.76
CA PRO A 97 0.96 -32.70 8.38
C PRO A 97 0.21 -31.76 7.41
N VAL A 98 -1.11 -31.65 7.54
CA VAL A 98 -1.94 -30.77 6.70
C VAL A 98 -1.59 -29.31 6.96
N ASP A 99 -1.47 -28.90 8.24
CA ASP A 99 -1.07 -27.55 8.62
C ASP A 99 0.29 -27.14 8.05
N ARG A 100 1.25 -28.07 7.97
CA ARG A 100 2.57 -27.83 7.37
C ARG A 100 2.53 -27.70 5.85
N VAL A 101 1.76 -28.53 5.16
CA VAL A 101 1.63 -28.46 3.69
C VAL A 101 0.93 -27.17 3.26
N ILE A 102 -0.15 -26.79 3.95
CA ILE A 102 -0.81 -25.50 3.71
C ILE A 102 0.15 -24.36 4.08
N GLY A 103 0.91 -24.52 5.17
CA GLY A 103 1.94 -23.57 5.59
C GLY A 103 3.02 -23.37 4.52
N PHE A 104 3.44 -24.44 3.84
CA PHE A 104 4.38 -24.35 2.71
C PHE A 104 3.81 -23.48 1.58
N GLY A 105 2.56 -23.73 1.17
CA GLY A 105 1.90 -22.93 0.13
C GLY A 105 1.74 -21.47 0.54
N PHE A 106 1.26 -21.21 1.76
CA PHE A 106 1.14 -19.85 2.29
C PHE A 106 2.49 -19.13 2.38
N GLY A 107 3.53 -19.84 2.83
CA GLY A 107 4.89 -19.35 2.88
C GLY A 107 5.46 -18.98 1.51
N ALA A 108 5.17 -19.79 0.49
CA ALA A 108 5.54 -19.51 -0.89
C ALA A 108 4.85 -18.24 -1.43
N VAL A 109 3.54 -18.11 -1.20
CA VAL A 109 2.77 -16.91 -1.58
C VAL A 109 3.31 -15.67 -0.88
N LYS A 110 3.60 -15.75 0.42
CA LYS A 110 4.20 -14.64 1.17
C LYS A 110 5.61 -14.31 0.67
N GLY A 111 6.43 -15.32 0.38
CA GLY A 111 7.76 -15.13 -0.19
C GLY A 111 7.70 -14.43 -1.55
N MET A 112 6.73 -14.80 -2.38
CA MET A 112 6.46 -14.14 -3.66
C MET A 112 6.02 -12.69 -3.46
N LEU A 113 5.12 -12.43 -2.52
CA LEU A 113 4.67 -11.08 -2.19
C LEU A 113 5.83 -10.19 -1.73
N ILE A 114 6.71 -10.72 -0.86
CA ILE A 114 7.93 -10.01 -0.42
C ILE A 114 8.86 -9.74 -1.59
N ALA A 115 9.05 -10.70 -2.49
CA ALA A 115 9.88 -10.51 -3.69
C ALA A 115 9.33 -9.40 -4.60
N VAL A 116 8.01 -9.40 -4.85
CA VAL A 116 7.34 -8.36 -5.64
C VAL A 116 7.49 -6.99 -4.99
N ILE A 117 7.18 -6.85 -3.70
CA ILE A 117 7.29 -5.56 -2.99
C ILE A 117 8.74 -5.07 -2.97
N GLY A 118 9.69 -5.94 -2.63
CA GLY A 118 11.11 -5.59 -2.59
C GLY A 118 11.64 -5.15 -3.94
N PHE A 119 11.21 -5.81 -5.02
CA PHE A 119 11.57 -5.43 -6.37
C PHE A 119 10.92 -4.12 -6.80
N SER A 120 9.63 -3.91 -6.52
CA SER A 120 8.96 -2.64 -6.82
C SER A 120 9.65 -1.45 -6.15
N ILE A 121 10.11 -1.62 -4.89
CA ILE A 121 10.89 -0.59 -4.18
C ILE A 121 12.25 -0.39 -4.86
N LEU A 122 12.93 -1.45 -5.27
CA LEU A 122 14.22 -1.36 -5.98
C LEU A 122 14.09 -0.60 -7.31
N VAL A 123 13.08 -0.93 -8.11
CA VAL A 123 12.79 -0.26 -9.39
C VAL A 123 12.44 1.20 -9.16
N LEU A 124 11.54 1.48 -8.22
CA LEU A 124 11.16 2.84 -7.87
C LEU A 124 12.37 3.66 -7.39
N GLY A 125 13.25 3.04 -6.59
CA GLY A 125 14.49 3.66 -6.14
C GLY A 125 15.43 3.98 -7.30
N TYR A 126 15.58 3.05 -8.25
CA TYR A 126 16.40 3.28 -9.44
C TYR A 126 15.84 4.42 -10.29
N ASP A 127 14.53 4.39 -10.57
CA ASP A 127 13.81 5.41 -11.34
C ASP A 127 13.91 6.80 -10.70
N THR A 128 13.85 6.87 -9.36
CA THR A 128 13.93 8.13 -8.62
C THR A 128 15.34 8.73 -8.64
N VAL A 129 16.38 7.89 -8.63
CA VAL A 129 17.78 8.35 -8.49
C VAL A 129 18.45 8.59 -9.84
N TRP A 130 18.17 7.77 -10.86
CA TRP A 130 18.85 7.81 -12.16
C TRP A 130 17.93 8.16 -13.34
N GLY A 131 16.63 8.34 -13.11
CA GLY A 131 15.65 8.55 -14.17
C GLY A 131 15.40 7.28 -14.99
N VAL A 132 14.44 7.35 -15.92
CA VAL A 132 13.95 6.19 -16.71
C VAL A 132 15.02 5.65 -17.68
N ASP A 133 15.99 6.48 -18.09
CA ASP A 133 17.02 6.13 -19.07
C ASP A 133 18.27 5.48 -18.47
N GLY A 134 18.53 5.70 -17.18
CA GLY A 134 19.36 4.79 -16.43
C GLY A 134 18.44 3.65 -16.04
N ARG A 135 18.28 2.59 -16.81
CA ARG A 135 17.65 1.36 -16.29
C ARG A 135 18.58 0.22 -16.67
N PRO A 136 19.09 -0.56 -15.69
CA PRO A 136 20.06 -1.59 -15.99
C PRO A 136 19.52 -2.62 -16.98
N ASP A 137 20.37 -3.13 -17.86
CA ASP A 137 19.98 -4.05 -18.96
C ASP A 137 19.22 -5.30 -18.51
N TRP A 138 19.41 -5.73 -17.26
CA TRP A 138 18.71 -6.89 -16.69
C TRP A 138 17.22 -6.63 -16.38
N ILE A 139 16.77 -5.36 -16.35
CA ILE A 139 15.35 -4.98 -16.22
C ILE A 139 14.70 -4.84 -17.60
N THR A 140 15.35 -4.11 -18.51
CA THR A 140 14.86 -3.83 -19.87
C THR A 140 14.84 -5.08 -20.75
N GLN A 141 15.70 -6.08 -20.49
CA GLN A 141 15.65 -7.37 -21.19
C GLN A 141 14.63 -8.37 -20.61
N SER A 142 13.91 -8.03 -19.53
CA SER A 142 12.96 -8.98 -18.94
C SER A 142 11.70 -9.14 -19.80
N ARG A 143 11.19 -10.37 -19.92
CA ARG A 143 9.97 -10.68 -20.68
C ARG A 143 8.71 -9.99 -20.13
N THR A 144 8.72 -9.60 -18.87
CA THR A 144 7.57 -8.99 -18.19
C THR A 144 7.53 -7.47 -18.36
N TYR A 145 8.68 -6.85 -18.64
CA TYR A 145 8.80 -5.40 -18.79
C TYR A 145 7.87 -4.79 -19.86
N PRO A 146 7.71 -5.36 -21.07
CA PRO A 146 6.83 -4.79 -22.09
C PRO A 146 5.36 -4.72 -21.65
N PHE A 147 4.91 -5.72 -20.89
CA PHE A 147 3.52 -5.83 -20.44
C PHE A 147 3.20 -4.78 -19.36
N ILE A 148 4.14 -4.58 -18.44
CA ILE A 148 4.03 -3.58 -17.38
C ILE A 148 4.12 -2.16 -17.95
N ASN A 149 5.02 -1.93 -18.92
CA ASN A 149 5.16 -0.62 -19.55
C ASN A 149 3.91 -0.24 -20.35
N ALA A 150 3.36 -1.16 -21.17
CA ALA A 150 2.12 -0.91 -21.92
C ALA A 150 0.93 -0.59 -21.01
N SER A 151 0.81 -1.30 -19.88
CA SER A 151 -0.26 -1.07 -18.90
C SER A 151 -0.12 0.30 -18.22
N SER A 152 1.12 0.74 -17.97
CA SER A 152 1.43 2.04 -17.36
C SER A 152 1.13 3.19 -18.31
N ASP A 153 1.49 3.06 -19.59
CA ASP A 153 1.19 4.05 -20.62
C ASP A 153 -0.33 4.24 -20.80
N ALA A 154 -1.10 3.15 -20.77
CA ALA A 154 -2.55 3.20 -20.85
C ALA A 154 -3.17 3.97 -19.67
N LEU A 155 -2.65 3.76 -18.46
CA LEU A 155 -3.11 4.48 -17.26
C LEU A 155 -2.74 5.97 -17.30
N VAL A 156 -1.53 6.30 -17.74
CA VAL A 156 -1.09 7.70 -17.90
C VAL A 156 -1.97 8.43 -18.93
N THR A 157 -2.29 7.76 -20.04
CA THR A 157 -3.16 8.30 -21.08
C THR A 157 -4.56 8.56 -20.54
N MET A 158 -5.16 7.59 -19.83
CA MET A 158 -6.50 7.71 -19.27
C MET A 158 -6.60 8.83 -18.22
N ILE A 159 -5.56 9.03 -17.41
CA ILE A 159 -5.49 10.13 -16.43
C ILE A 159 -5.33 11.48 -17.14
N GLY A 160 -4.54 11.52 -18.22
CA GLY A 160 -4.35 12.71 -19.05
C GLY A 160 -5.64 13.17 -19.73
N GLU A 161 -6.42 12.24 -20.29
CA GLU A 161 -7.72 12.51 -20.91
C GLU A 161 -8.71 13.08 -19.89
N ARG A 162 -8.87 12.45 -18.72
CA ARG A 162 -9.78 12.95 -17.67
C ARG A 162 -9.40 14.34 -17.17
N ARG A 163 -8.11 14.68 -17.12
CA ARG A 163 -7.66 16.03 -16.74
C ARG A 163 -7.95 17.06 -17.82
N ARG A 164 -7.86 16.70 -19.10
CA ARG A 164 -8.24 17.58 -20.22
C ARG A 164 -9.75 17.82 -20.25
N GLU A 165 -10.56 16.78 -20.11
CA GLU A 165 -12.02 16.91 -20.04
C GLU A 165 -12.46 17.80 -18.86
N ALA A 166 -11.83 17.66 -17.69
CA ALA A 166 -12.09 18.52 -16.54
C ALA A 166 -11.68 19.98 -16.79
N ALA A 167 -10.57 20.21 -17.50
CA ALA A 167 -10.13 21.55 -17.86
C ALA A 167 -11.03 22.21 -18.92
N GLU A 168 -11.52 21.44 -19.89
CA GLU A 168 -12.49 21.88 -20.90
C GLU A 168 -13.85 22.20 -20.25
N ALA A 169 -14.33 21.36 -19.33
CA ALA A 169 -15.55 21.60 -18.56
C ALA A 169 -15.44 22.89 -17.71
N ALA A 170 -14.31 23.09 -17.02
CA ALA A 170 -14.06 24.31 -16.26
C ALA A 170 -13.98 25.56 -17.15
N SER A 171 -13.42 25.43 -18.36
CA SER A 171 -13.35 26.52 -19.34
C SER A 171 -14.73 26.87 -19.93
N ALA A 172 -15.58 25.85 -20.14
CA ALA A 172 -16.95 26.02 -20.60
C ALA A 172 -17.86 26.65 -19.54
N GLU A 173 -17.64 26.35 -18.26
CA GLU A 173 -18.33 27.00 -17.13
C GLU A 173 -17.89 28.47 -16.99
N ALA A 174 -16.59 28.76 -17.10
CA ALA A 174 -16.07 30.13 -17.06
C ALA A 174 -16.61 31.02 -18.21
N GLY A 175 -16.78 30.48 -19.42
CA GLY A 175 -17.38 31.20 -20.54
C GLY A 175 -18.88 31.51 -20.38
N ARG A 176 -19.63 30.63 -19.70
CA ARG A 176 -21.06 30.86 -19.39
C ARG A 176 -21.26 31.98 -18.37
N ASP A 177 -20.34 32.08 -17.41
CA ASP A 177 -20.38 33.12 -16.38
C ASP A 177 -19.98 34.52 -16.93
N GLU A 178 -19.20 34.60 -18.01
CA GLU A 178 -18.91 35.85 -18.72
C GLU A 178 -20.06 36.33 -19.64
N GLU A 179 -20.85 35.41 -20.22
CA GLU A 179 -22.02 35.75 -21.04
C GLU A 179 -23.24 36.21 -20.21
N ALA A 180 -23.43 35.67 -19.00
CA ALA A 180 -24.53 36.02 -18.09
C ALA A 180 -24.65 37.53 -17.74
N PRO A 181 -23.56 38.29 -17.47
CA PRO A 181 -23.64 39.73 -17.26
C PRO A 181 -23.87 40.52 -18.56
N ALA A 182 -23.44 40.03 -19.72
CA ALA A 182 -23.64 40.68 -21.02
C ALA A 182 -25.11 40.60 -21.47
N GLU A 183 -25.77 39.46 -21.25
CA GLU A 183 -27.19 39.27 -21.57
C GLU A 183 -28.11 40.08 -20.64
N ARG A 184 -27.75 40.20 -19.35
CA ARG A 184 -28.45 41.12 -18.42
C ARG A 184 -28.29 42.58 -18.81
N ARG A 185 -27.12 42.99 -19.32
CA ARG A 185 -26.88 44.36 -19.81
C ARG A 185 -27.65 44.67 -21.10
N SER A 186 -27.80 43.70 -22.01
CA SER A 186 -28.56 43.87 -23.25
C SER A 186 -30.07 43.91 -23.00
N ARG A 187 -30.60 43.06 -22.09
CA ARG A 187 -32.01 43.11 -21.65
C ARG A 187 -32.38 44.42 -20.95
N ARG A 188 -31.47 44.99 -20.16
CA ARG A 188 -31.69 46.26 -19.45
C ARG A 188 -31.57 47.50 -20.36
N ARG A 189 -31.00 47.35 -21.56
CA ARG A 189 -30.83 48.42 -22.56
C ARG A 189 -31.90 48.45 -23.64
N ARG A 190 -32.88 47.54 -23.67
CA ARG A 190 -34.05 47.68 -24.56
C ARG A 190 -34.95 48.79 -23.99
N PRO A 191 -35.03 49.99 -24.59
CA PRO A 191 -36.04 50.94 -24.19
C PRO A 191 -37.39 50.37 -24.65
N ALA A 192 -38.37 50.43 -23.75
CA ALA A 192 -39.76 50.20 -24.11
C ALA A 192 -40.08 51.15 -25.27
N ARG A 193 -40.25 50.62 -26.49
CA ARG A 193 -40.93 51.35 -27.56
C ARG A 193 -42.33 51.61 -27.03
N ALA A 194 -42.56 52.85 -26.62
CA ALA A 194 -43.89 53.42 -26.61
C ALA A 194 -44.46 53.24 -28.02
N ASP A 195 -45.66 52.66 -28.08
CA ASP A 195 -46.82 53.13 -28.84
C ASP A 195 -48.01 52.18 -28.55
#